data_AF-A0A932VTD2-F1
#
_entry.id   AF-A0A932VTD2-F1
#
_cell.length_a   1.000
_cell.length_b   1.000
_cell.length_c   1.000
_cell.angle_alpha   90.00
_cell.angle_beta   90.00
_cell.angle_gamma   90.00
#
_symmetry.space_group_name_H-M   'P 1'
#
loop_
_entity.id
_entity.type
_entity.pdbx_description
1 polymer ?
#
loop_
_entity_poly.entity_id
_entity_poly.type
_entity_poly.pdbx_seq_one_letter_code
_entity_poly.pdbx_strand_id
1 'polypeptide(L)'
;MDNLIYLVVSVLSIIGFAIALKIFREKQSNRPMVCPLNGKCEQVLFSKYSKFLGIPMEIWGMFFYVTNFFGYALMFLWPVFRTPQFVSVLFLLVCSGFLFSIYLTSVQTLKLKELCSWCLSSALICFSTFFLVLSTNSLAALSNMMMTYLVSASAIYSVLLVFGFVASATYEFLSIYYGAHRHVSKGEEQVLFFLNDITLVMIGGAVIFNYIFYHFDHSSLGSSPQFITKIVILAVLLILHLACNTYALIRQYLGGVSLLSWGFIIFLEINGSQSIFIFQYILIFLVLAGIVVVVSPKVRA
;
A
#
# COMPACT_ATOMS: atom_id res chain seq x y z
N MET A 1 8.25 -22.09 22.12
CA MET A 1 7.26 -20.99 22.22
C MET A 1 6.58 -20.73 20.88
N ASP A 2 7.31 -20.77 19.77
CA ASP A 2 6.80 -20.49 18.42
C ASP A 2 5.57 -21.31 17.99
N ASN A 3 5.49 -22.60 18.37
CA ASN A 3 4.33 -23.45 18.07
C ASN A 3 3.02 -22.89 18.67
N LEU A 4 3.08 -22.32 19.88
CA LEU A 4 1.92 -21.70 20.52
C LEU A 4 1.49 -20.46 19.74
N ILE A 5 2.46 -19.65 19.31
CA ILE A 5 2.21 -18.44 18.52
C ILE A 5 1.54 -18.81 17.19
N TYR A 6 2.04 -19.82 16.47
CA TYR A 6 1.43 -20.27 15.21
C TYR A 6 -0.01 -20.76 15.39
N LEU A 7 -0.29 -21.47 16.48
CA LEU A 7 -1.65 -21.90 16.83
C LEU A 7 -2.55 -20.69 17.10
N VAL A 8 -2.10 -19.75 17.93
CA VAL A 8 -2.86 -18.52 18.26
C VAL A 8 -3.14 -17.70 17.00
N VAL A 9 -2.15 -17.49 16.14
CA VAL A 9 -2.32 -16.77 14.87
C VAL A 9 -3.31 -17.49 13.94
N SER A 10 -3.28 -18.82 13.91
CA SER A 10 -4.25 -19.61 13.13
C SER A 10 -5.68 -19.40 13.64
N VAL A 11 -5.89 -19.40 14.96
CA VAL A 11 -7.19 -19.12 15.58
C VAL A 11 -7.66 -17.69 15.29
N LEU A 12 -6.78 -16.69 15.44
CA LEU A 12 -7.06 -15.30 15.09
C LEU A 12 -7.48 -15.16 13.62
N SER A 13 -6.82 -15.89 12.73
CA SER A 13 -7.14 -15.88 11.30
C SER A 13 -8.53 -16.43 11.01
N ILE A 14 -8.98 -17.47 11.71
CA ILE A 14 -10.36 -17.99 11.59
C ILE A 14 -11.36 -16.92 12.03
N ILE A 15 -11.10 -16.23 13.15
CA ILE A 15 -11.99 -15.17 13.65
C ILE A 15 -12.04 -14.01 12.65
N GLY A 16 -10.89 -13.58 12.12
CA GLY A 16 -10.81 -12.54 11.10
C GLY A 16 -11.56 -12.91 9.82
N PHE A 17 -11.43 -14.16 9.36
CA PHE A 17 -12.17 -14.67 8.21
C PHE A 17 -13.68 -14.68 8.46
N ALA A 18 -14.14 -15.09 9.64
CA ALA A 18 -15.56 -15.07 10.00
C ALA A 18 -16.14 -13.64 9.97
N ILE A 19 -15.38 -12.65 10.43
CA ILE A 19 -15.77 -11.23 10.34
C ILE A 19 -15.87 -10.81 8.87
N ALA A 20 -14.85 -11.09 8.05
CA ALA A 20 -14.85 -10.73 6.64
C ALA A 20 -16.03 -11.38 5.87
N LEU A 21 -16.28 -12.67 6.12
CA LEU A 21 -17.42 -13.40 5.56
C LEU A 21 -18.75 -12.80 5.97
N LYS A 22 -18.90 -12.42 7.24
CA LYS A 22 -20.12 -11.77 7.73
C LYS A 22 -20.34 -10.47 6.96
N ILE A 23 -19.32 -9.62 6.86
CA ILE A 23 -19.44 -8.33 6.16
C ILE A 23 -19.86 -8.55 4.71
N PHE A 24 -19.23 -9.49 4.02
CA PHE A 24 -19.55 -9.82 2.64
C PHE A 24 -21.01 -10.28 2.46
N ARG A 25 -21.50 -11.18 3.32
CA ARG A 25 -22.89 -11.69 3.24
C ARG A 25 -23.93 -10.60 3.47
N GLU A 26 -23.71 -9.73 4.45
CA GLU A 26 -24.63 -8.64 4.75
C GLU A 26 -24.62 -7.59 3.63
N LYS A 27 -23.44 -7.29 3.07
CA LYS A 27 -23.31 -6.38 1.92
C LYS A 27 -24.01 -6.92 0.67
N GLN A 28 -23.95 -8.24 0.44
CA GLN A 28 -24.69 -8.89 -0.64
C GLN A 28 -26.20 -8.91 -0.40
N SER A 29 -26.63 -9.00 0.86
CA SER A 29 -28.03 -9.08 1.25
C SER A 29 -28.70 -7.70 1.45
N ASN A 30 -27.95 -6.60 1.30
CA ASN A 30 -28.38 -5.21 1.60
C ASN A 30 -29.11 -5.07 2.96
N ARG A 31 -28.64 -5.81 3.96
CA ARG A 31 -29.24 -5.77 5.30
C ARG A 31 -28.58 -4.66 6.13
N PRO A 32 -29.37 -3.91 6.91
CA PRO A 32 -28.81 -2.90 7.80
C PRO A 32 -27.96 -3.57 8.87
N MET A 33 -26.67 -3.20 8.95
CA MET A 33 -25.79 -3.70 9.99
C MET A 33 -25.96 -2.91 11.28
N VAL A 34 -26.19 -3.63 12.38
CA VAL A 34 -26.17 -3.03 13.72
C VAL A 34 -24.72 -2.80 14.13
N CYS A 35 -24.39 -1.55 14.43
CA CYS A 35 -23.10 -1.14 14.97
C CYS A 35 -23.21 -1.02 16.50
N PRO A 36 -22.43 -1.80 17.27
CA PRO A 36 -22.44 -1.71 18.73
C PRO A 36 -21.95 -0.35 19.27
N LEU A 37 -21.19 0.40 18.46
CA LEU A 37 -20.60 1.69 18.82
C LEU A 37 -21.48 2.89 18.46
N ASN A 38 -22.78 2.69 18.15
CA ASN A 38 -23.71 3.75 17.68
C ASN A 38 -23.25 4.53 16.44
N GLY A 39 -22.24 4.06 15.71
CA GLY A 39 -21.76 4.65 14.46
C GLY A 39 -22.53 4.17 13.23
N LYS A 40 -22.35 4.85 12.08
CA LYS A 40 -22.98 4.46 10.81
C LYS A 40 -22.07 3.54 9.98
N CYS A 41 -21.96 2.26 10.36
CA CYS A 41 -21.11 1.29 9.62
C CYS A 41 -21.52 1.16 8.16
N GLU A 42 -22.81 1.36 7.84
CA GLU A 42 -23.31 1.32 6.47
C GLU A 42 -22.65 2.39 5.59
N GLN A 43 -22.43 3.60 6.11
CA GLN A 43 -21.71 4.65 5.38
C GLN A 43 -20.27 4.24 5.09
N VAL A 44 -19.62 3.52 6.00
CA VAL A 44 -18.25 3.02 5.83
C VAL A 44 -18.21 1.88 4.80
N LEU A 45 -19.13 0.93 4.90
CA LEU A 45 -19.18 -0.29 4.09
C LEU A 45 -19.59 -0.05 2.64
N PHE A 46 -20.42 0.95 2.38
CA PHE A 46 -20.83 1.37 1.04
C PHE A 46 -20.05 2.61 0.55
N SER A 47 -19.05 3.07 1.29
CA SER A 47 -18.18 4.16 0.85
C SER A 47 -17.35 3.79 -0.38
N LYS A 48 -16.81 4.81 -1.04
CA LYS A 48 -15.87 4.67 -2.17
C LYS A 48 -14.58 3.92 -1.78
N TYR A 49 -14.19 4.00 -0.50
CA TYR A 49 -13.03 3.31 0.07
C TYR A 49 -13.30 1.84 0.42
N SER A 50 -14.52 1.35 0.25
CA SER A 50 -14.86 -0.06 0.47
C SER A 50 -14.40 -1.00 -0.66
N LYS A 51 -13.76 -0.43 -1.69
CA LYS A 51 -13.17 -1.15 -2.82
C LYS A 51 -11.69 -0.82 -2.92
N PHE A 52 -10.87 -1.82 -3.19
CA PHE A 52 -9.46 -1.70 -3.50
C PHE A 52 -9.18 -2.33 -4.85
N LEU A 53 -8.56 -1.57 -5.77
CA LEU A 53 -8.33 -2.03 -7.14
C LEU A 53 -9.63 -2.50 -7.84
N GLY A 54 -10.76 -1.86 -7.50
CA GLY A 54 -12.09 -2.23 -8.00
C GLY A 54 -12.75 -3.43 -7.30
N ILE A 55 -12.01 -4.19 -6.49
CA ILE A 55 -12.49 -5.37 -5.77
C ILE A 55 -12.94 -4.97 -4.35
N PRO A 56 -14.07 -5.48 -3.84
CA PRO A 56 -14.49 -5.22 -2.46
C PRO A 56 -13.44 -5.61 -1.42
N MET A 57 -13.22 -4.76 -0.42
CA MET A 57 -12.23 -4.95 0.65
C MET A 57 -12.46 -6.24 1.45
N GLU A 58 -13.71 -6.70 1.55
CA GLU A 58 -14.03 -7.93 2.29
C GLU A 58 -13.37 -9.16 1.66
N ILE A 59 -13.26 -9.20 0.33
CA ILE A 59 -12.64 -10.30 -0.42
C ILE A 59 -11.13 -10.32 -0.18
N TRP A 60 -10.48 -9.15 -0.22
CA TRP A 60 -9.07 -9.02 0.15
C TRP A 60 -8.79 -9.47 1.58
N GLY A 61 -9.67 -9.10 2.51
CA GLY A 61 -9.61 -9.57 3.91
C GLY A 61 -9.74 -11.09 4.02
N MET A 62 -10.70 -11.68 3.31
CA MET A 62 -10.85 -13.15 3.28
C MET A 62 -9.60 -13.84 2.76
N PHE A 63 -9.04 -13.37 1.65
CA PHE A 63 -7.82 -13.93 1.07
C PHE A 63 -6.63 -13.84 2.04
N PHE A 64 -6.47 -12.69 2.70
CA PHE A 64 -5.44 -12.48 3.71
C PHE A 64 -5.56 -13.47 4.88
N TYR A 65 -6.76 -13.59 5.46
CA TYR A 65 -6.98 -14.49 6.61
C TYR A 65 -6.88 -15.96 6.24
N VAL A 66 -7.37 -16.37 5.07
CA VAL A 66 -7.25 -17.75 4.59
C VAL A 66 -5.79 -18.13 4.37
N THR A 67 -5.02 -17.25 3.71
CA THR A 67 -3.60 -17.49 3.45
C THR A 67 -2.79 -17.58 4.76
N ASN A 68 -3.06 -16.71 5.72
CA ASN A 68 -2.44 -16.78 7.04
C ASN A 68 -2.84 -18.06 7.79
N PHE A 69 -4.13 -18.41 7.79
CA PHE A 69 -4.60 -19.63 8.45
C PHE A 69 -3.87 -20.86 7.92
N PHE A 70 -3.87 -21.07 6.60
CA PHE A 70 -3.17 -22.20 6.02
C PHE A 70 -1.67 -22.13 6.26
N GLY A 71 -1.03 -20.97 6.05
CA GLY A 71 0.40 -20.81 6.24
C GLY A 71 0.87 -21.18 7.65
N TYR A 72 0.25 -20.60 8.68
CA TYR A 72 0.63 -20.85 10.07
C TYR A 72 0.16 -22.22 10.57
N ALA A 73 -0.98 -22.74 10.09
CA ALA A 73 -1.42 -24.10 10.41
C ALA A 73 -0.47 -25.16 9.82
N LEU A 74 -0.02 -24.98 8.57
CA LEU A 74 0.99 -25.85 7.94
C LEU A 74 2.30 -25.86 8.73
N MET A 75 2.78 -24.70 9.17
CA MET A 75 3.99 -24.61 10.02
C MET A 75 3.82 -25.24 11.40
N PHE A 76 2.59 -25.23 11.93
CA PHE A 76 2.25 -25.89 13.18
C PHE A 76 2.20 -27.42 13.03
N LEU A 77 1.50 -27.94 12.03
CA LEU A 77 1.33 -29.39 11.79
C LEU A 77 2.61 -30.05 11.26
N TRP A 78 3.31 -29.38 10.35
CA TRP A 78 4.44 -29.95 9.62
C TRP A 78 5.67 -29.04 9.75
N PRO A 79 6.63 -29.37 10.61
CA PRO A 79 7.83 -28.55 10.82
C PRO A 79 8.72 -28.45 9.57
N VAL A 80 8.53 -29.33 8.57
CA VAL A 80 9.21 -29.28 7.27
C VAL A 80 8.95 -27.96 6.53
N PHE A 81 7.79 -27.32 6.73
CA PHE A 81 7.47 -26.03 6.09
C PHE A 81 8.05 -24.81 6.83
N ARG A 82 8.81 -24.99 7.90
CA ARG A 82 9.51 -23.89 8.61
C ARG A 82 10.80 -23.47 7.90
N THR A 83 10.76 -23.44 6.57
CA THR A 83 11.87 -22.95 5.76
C THR A 83 11.94 -21.42 5.88
N PRO A 84 13.15 -20.82 5.89
CA PRO A 84 13.29 -19.38 6.05
C PRO A 84 12.54 -18.60 4.96
N GLN A 85 12.47 -19.16 3.75
CA GLN A 85 11.71 -18.60 2.63
C GLN A 85 10.21 -18.50 2.92
N PHE A 86 9.61 -19.59 3.41
CA PHE A 86 8.17 -19.64 3.68
C PHE A 86 7.78 -18.71 4.84
N VAL A 87 8.57 -18.70 5.90
CA VAL A 87 8.36 -17.79 7.05
C VAL A 87 8.45 -16.33 6.63
N SER A 88 9.42 -16.00 5.75
CA SER A 88 9.62 -14.63 5.26
C SER A 88 8.44 -14.14 4.42
N VAL A 89 7.91 -14.98 3.53
CA VAL A 89 6.74 -14.63 2.70
C VAL A 89 5.51 -14.36 3.56
N LEU A 90 5.25 -15.22 4.54
CA LEU A 90 4.13 -15.02 5.47
C LEU A 90 4.32 -13.76 6.33
N PHE A 91 5.54 -13.50 6.80
CA PHE A 91 5.85 -12.27 7.55
C PHE A 91 5.63 -11.01 6.71
N LEU A 92 6.08 -11.00 5.45
CA LEU A 92 5.83 -9.92 4.50
C LEU A 92 4.34 -9.70 4.27
N LEU A 93 3.57 -10.79 4.13
CA LEU A 93 2.12 -10.73 3.99
C LEU A 93 1.47 -10.09 5.22
N VAL A 94 1.85 -10.50 6.43
CA VAL A 94 1.33 -9.92 7.68
C VAL A 94 1.71 -8.44 7.83
N CYS A 95 2.94 -8.07 7.45
CA CYS A 95 3.41 -6.68 7.47
C CYS A 95 2.62 -5.79 6.49
N SER A 96 2.35 -6.28 5.27
CA SER A 96 1.55 -5.53 4.30
C SER A 96 0.09 -5.37 4.77
N GLY A 97 -0.50 -6.41 5.35
CA GLY A 97 -1.82 -6.35 5.97
C GLY A 97 -1.90 -5.32 7.11
N PHE A 98 -0.86 -5.27 7.97
CA PHE A 98 -0.77 -4.31 9.07
C PHE A 98 -0.74 -2.87 8.57
N LEU A 99 0.14 -2.56 7.61
CA LEU A 99 0.25 -1.23 7.00
C LEU A 99 -1.04 -0.81 6.31
N PHE A 100 -1.68 -1.75 5.59
CA PHE A 100 -2.95 -1.50 4.93
C PHE A 100 -4.09 -1.25 5.93
N SER A 101 -4.10 -1.97 7.05
CA SER A 101 -5.07 -1.76 8.13
C SER A 101 -4.91 -0.39 8.80
N ILE A 102 -3.68 0.10 8.97
CA ILE A 102 -3.42 1.48 9.43
C ILE A 102 -4.00 2.49 8.44
N TYR A 103 -3.77 2.30 7.15
CA TYR A 103 -4.32 3.18 6.10
C TYR A 103 -5.85 3.24 6.15
N LEU A 104 -6.54 2.09 6.19
CA LEU A 104 -8.00 2.05 6.25
C LEU A 104 -8.56 2.67 7.54
N THR A 105 -7.91 2.43 8.67
CA THR A 105 -8.30 3.03 9.96
C THR A 105 -8.15 4.56 9.91
N SER A 106 -7.09 5.05 9.27
CA SER A 106 -6.83 6.49 9.10
C SER A 106 -7.86 7.13 8.17
N VAL A 107 -8.29 6.43 7.12
CA VAL A 107 -9.36 6.88 6.22
C VAL A 107 -10.69 6.98 6.96
N GLN A 108 -11.03 6.03 7.82
CA GLN A 108 -12.26 6.06 8.62
C GLN A 108 -12.32 7.28 9.54
N THR A 109 -11.25 7.58 10.27
CA THR A 109 -11.20 8.69 11.23
C THR A 109 -11.10 10.06 10.56
N LEU A 110 -10.25 10.21 9.55
CA LEU A 110 -9.96 11.51 8.94
C LEU A 110 -10.94 11.87 7.82
N LYS A 111 -11.25 10.92 6.92
CA LYS A 111 -12.05 11.21 5.72
C LYS A 111 -13.54 11.01 5.94
N LEU A 112 -13.93 9.87 6.53
CA LEU A 112 -15.34 9.55 6.72
C LEU A 112 -15.89 10.15 8.03
N LYS A 113 -15.04 10.33 9.04
CA LYS A 113 -15.41 10.75 10.40
C LYS A 113 -16.47 9.85 11.04
N GLU A 114 -16.50 8.59 10.62
CA GLU A 114 -17.46 7.57 11.05
C GLU A 114 -16.68 6.29 11.38
N LEU A 115 -17.03 5.64 12.48
CA LEU A 115 -16.32 4.46 12.98
C LEU A 115 -17.15 3.19 12.76
N CYS A 116 -16.55 2.20 12.11
CA CYS A 116 -17.14 0.88 11.95
C CYS A 116 -16.53 -0.11 12.94
N SER A 117 -17.33 -0.54 13.92
CA SER A 117 -16.95 -1.55 14.92
C SER A 117 -16.37 -2.83 14.31
N TRP A 118 -17.03 -3.40 13.30
CA TRP A 118 -16.62 -4.63 12.63
C TRP A 118 -15.26 -4.48 11.92
N CYS A 119 -15.04 -3.35 11.24
CA CYS A 119 -13.76 -3.05 10.63
C CYS A 119 -12.66 -2.85 11.67
N LEU A 120 -12.97 -2.18 12.79
CA LEU A 120 -12.03 -1.96 13.88
C LEU A 120 -11.64 -3.28 14.58
N SER A 121 -12.59 -4.19 14.77
CA SER A 121 -12.31 -5.54 15.27
C SER A 121 -11.37 -6.31 14.34
N SER A 122 -11.59 -6.23 13.01
CA SER A 122 -10.66 -6.82 12.05
C SER A 122 -9.28 -6.15 12.10
N ALA A 123 -9.22 -4.83 12.24
CA ALA A 123 -7.96 -4.10 12.37
C ALA A 123 -7.17 -4.53 13.61
N LEU A 124 -7.85 -4.72 14.74
CA LEU A 124 -7.25 -5.24 15.97
C LEU A 124 -6.68 -6.65 15.79
N ILE A 125 -7.41 -7.56 15.12
CA ILE A 125 -6.92 -8.91 14.84
C ILE A 125 -5.65 -8.86 13.96
N CYS A 126 -5.64 -8.01 12.95
CA CYS A 126 -4.47 -7.80 12.10
C CYS A 126 -3.27 -7.28 12.91
N PHE A 127 -3.49 -6.30 13.79
CA PHE A 127 -2.44 -5.74 14.66
C PHE A 127 -1.89 -6.79 15.63
N SER A 128 -2.78 -7.53 16.31
CA SER A 128 -2.38 -8.63 17.19
C SER A 128 -1.59 -9.69 16.46
N THR A 129 -2.00 -10.06 15.24
CA THR A 129 -1.27 -11.02 14.40
C THR A 129 0.13 -10.51 14.08
N PHE A 130 0.28 -9.24 13.70
CA PHE A 130 1.58 -8.64 13.42
C PHE A 130 2.52 -8.67 14.64
N PHE A 131 2.07 -8.22 15.81
CA PHE A 131 2.91 -8.22 17.02
C PHE A 131 3.28 -9.64 17.48
N LEU A 132 2.38 -10.61 17.33
CA LEU A 132 2.65 -12.01 17.65
C LEU A 132 3.68 -12.62 16.70
N VAL A 133 3.61 -12.31 15.40
CA VAL A 133 4.60 -12.83 14.44
C VAL A 133 5.94 -12.10 14.59
N LEU A 134 5.92 -10.82 14.96
CA LEU A 134 7.12 -10.03 15.24
C LEU A 134 7.91 -10.56 16.45
N SER A 135 7.23 -11.16 17.44
CA SER A 135 7.90 -11.76 18.60
C SER A 135 8.53 -13.14 18.32
N THR A 136 8.34 -13.68 17.12
CA THR A 136 9.04 -14.89 16.66
C THR A 136 10.37 -14.54 15.98
N ASN A 137 11.22 -15.53 15.73
CA ASN A 137 12.46 -15.38 14.95
C ASN A 137 12.23 -15.13 13.44
N SER A 138 11.07 -14.59 13.05
CA SER A 138 10.69 -14.28 11.67
C SER A 138 11.64 -13.28 11.02
N LEU A 139 12.19 -12.33 11.79
CA LEU A 139 13.24 -11.41 11.31
C LEU A 139 14.51 -12.17 10.87
N ALA A 140 14.95 -13.19 11.62
CA ALA A 140 16.11 -13.99 11.25
C ALA A 140 15.85 -14.89 10.02
N ALA A 141 14.59 -15.22 9.73
CA ALA A 141 14.24 -15.91 8.48
C ALA A 141 14.36 -14.98 7.26
N LEU A 142 13.98 -13.71 7.43
CA LEU A 142 14.00 -12.69 6.39
C LEU A 142 15.44 -12.31 5.97
N SER A 143 16.41 -12.33 6.90
CA SER A 143 17.84 -12.13 6.57
C SER A 143 18.38 -13.19 5.60
N ASN A 144 18.09 -14.45 5.90
CA ASN A 144 18.58 -15.60 5.14
C ASN A 144 17.99 -15.64 3.73
N MET A 145 16.72 -15.23 3.57
CA MET A 145 16.09 -15.12 2.25
C MET A 145 16.72 -14.01 1.40
N MET A 146 17.08 -12.89 2.02
CA MET A 146 17.56 -11.72 1.30
C MET A 146 18.91 -11.98 0.62
N MET A 147 19.86 -12.64 1.29
CA MET A 147 21.18 -12.98 0.75
C MET A 147 21.14 -13.90 -0.48
N THR A 148 20.11 -14.74 -0.61
CA THR A 148 19.96 -15.66 -1.76
C THR A 148 19.26 -15.00 -2.96
N TYR A 149 18.45 -13.96 -2.75
CA TYR A 149 17.59 -13.37 -3.79
C TYR A 149 17.91 -11.91 -4.18
N LEU A 150 19.03 -11.33 -3.71
CA LEU A 150 19.44 -9.93 -3.92
C LEU A 150 19.28 -9.43 -5.37
N VAL A 151 19.62 -10.24 -6.37
CA VAL A 151 19.56 -9.86 -7.81
C VAL A 151 18.13 -9.85 -8.34
N SER A 152 17.29 -10.82 -7.96
CA SER A 152 15.87 -10.82 -8.34
C SER A 152 15.08 -9.72 -7.61
N ALA A 153 15.50 -9.41 -6.39
CA ALA A 153 14.88 -8.42 -5.53
C ALA A 153 15.08 -6.99 -6.10
N SER A 154 16.25 -6.68 -6.68
CA SER A 154 16.52 -5.38 -7.31
C SER A 154 15.70 -5.14 -8.59
N ALA A 155 15.41 -6.19 -9.36
CA ALA A 155 14.52 -6.12 -10.53
C ALA A 155 13.06 -5.87 -10.12
N ILE A 156 12.58 -6.51 -9.05
CA ILE A 156 11.24 -6.26 -8.51
C ILE A 156 11.15 -4.80 -8.02
N TYR A 157 12.20 -4.32 -7.37
CA TYR A 157 12.27 -2.94 -6.88
C TYR A 157 12.19 -1.90 -7.99
N SER A 158 12.94 -2.09 -9.09
CA SER A 158 12.90 -1.16 -10.23
C SER A 158 11.52 -1.17 -10.90
N VAL A 159 10.88 -2.33 -11.01
CA VAL A 159 9.50 -2.46 -11.50
C VAL A 159 8.54 -1.69 -10.59
N LEU A 160 8.58 -1.89 -9.28
CA LEU A 160 7.72 -1.17 -8.32
C LEU A 160 7.87 0.35 -8.45
N LEU A 161 9.10 0.84 -8.57
CA LEU A 161 9.34 2.28 -8.75
C LEU A 161 8.83 2.82 -10.08
N VAL A 162 9.15 2.16 -11.19
CA VAL A 162 8.78 2.64 -12.54
C VAL A 162 7.26 2.64 -12.68
N PHE A 163 6.60 1.53 -12.36
CA PHE A 163 5.15 1.42 -12.46
C PHE A 163 4.44 2.32 -11.43
N GLY A 164 4.98 2.47 -10.22
CA GLY A 164 4.45 3.38 -9.22
C GLY A 164 4.50 4.84 -9.65
N PHE A 165 5.61 5.25 -10.28
CA PHE A 165 5.77 6.59 -10.82
C PHE A 165 4.80 6.84 -11.98
N VAL A 166 4.72 5.91 -12.95
CA VAL A 166 3.79 6.02 -14.08
C VAL A 166 2.34 6.09 -13.60
N ALA A 167 1.95 5.27 -12.62
CA ALA A 167 0.62 5.32 -12.01
C ALA A 167 0.35 6.65 -11.29
N SER A 168 1.33 7.17 -10.54
CA SER A 168 1.21 8.48 -9.86
C SER A 168 1.04 9.63 -10.85
N ALA A 169 1.87 9.66 -11.90
CA ALA A 169 1.83 10.71 -12.92
C ALA A 169 0.50 10.67 -13.71
N THR A 170 0.02 9.48 -14.05
CA THR A 170 -1.27 9.31 -14.73
C THR A 170 -2.46 9.71 -13.85
N TYR A 171 -2.44 9.34 -12.56
CA TYR A 171 -3.43 9.79 -11.57
C TYR A 171 -3.50 11.32 -11.48
N GLU A 172 -2.35 11.98 -11.34
CA GLU A 172 -2.26 13.43 -11.26
C GLU A 172 -2.78 14.11 -12.54
N PHE A 173 -2.34 13.64 -13.71
CA PHE A 173 -2.78 14.17 -15.00
C PHE A 173 -4.30 14.06 -15.17
N LEU A 174 -4.86 12.88 -14.94
CA LEU A 174 -6.30 12.65 -15.06
C LEU A 174 -7.08 13.46 -14.04
N SER A 175 -6.57 13.64 -12.83
CA SER A 175 -7.27 14.47 -11.85
C SER A 175 -7.31 15.94 -12.24
N ILE A 176 -6.26 16.47 -12.86
CA ILE A 176 -6.25 17.87 -13.33
C ILE A 176 -7.19 18.01 -14.52
N TYR A 177 -7.11 17.07 -15.45
CA TYR A 177 -7.98 17.03 -16.63
C TYR A 177 -9.46 16.98 -16.24
N TYR A 178 -9.86 16.01 -15.41
CA TYR A 178 -11.24 15.91 -14.94
C TYR A 178 -11.64 17.03 -13.98
N GLY A 179 -10.70 17.57 -13.18
CA GLY A 179 -10.97 18.71 -12.32
C GLY A 179 -11.25 20.01 -13.07
N ALA A 180 -10.66 20.18 -14.26
CA ALA A 180 -10.92 21.32 -15.14
C ALA A 180 -12.32 21.25 -15.77
N HIS A 181 -12.84 20.04 -16.00
CA HIS A 181 -14.22 19.82 -16.43
C HIS A 181 -15.14 19.71 -15.20
N ARG A 182 -15.88 20.78 -14.86
CA ARG A 182 -16.67 20.97 -13.63
C ARG A 182 -17.58 19.83 -13.12
N HIS A 183 -17.78 18.74 -13.87
CA HIS A 183 -18.51 17.56 -13.44
C HIS A 183 -17.74 16.27 -13.74
N VAL A 184 -17.12 15.68 -12.72
CA VAL A 184 -16.51 14.35 -12.79
C VAL A 184 -17.62 13.30 -12.75
N SER A 185 -17.70 12.47 -13.79
CA SER A 185 -18.64 11.36 -13.86
C SER A 185 -18.26 10.23 -12.89
N LYS A 186 -19.24 9.40 -12.50
CA LYS A 186 -18.99 8.25 -11.61
C LYS A 186 -17.96 7.25 -12.17
N GLY A 187 -17.84 7.16 -13.50
CA GLY A 187 -16.86 6.29 -14.16
C GLY A 187 -15.43 6.85 -14.04
N GLU A 188 -15.24 8.14 -14.26
CA GLU A 188 -13.94 8.81 -14.15
C GLU A 188 -13.41 8.78 -12.72
N GLU A 189 -14.30 8.93 -11.73
CA GLU A 189 -13.93 8.80 -10.32
C GLU A 189 -13.43 7.38 -10.00
N GLN A 190 -14.03 6.33 -10.56
CA GLN A 190 -13.54 4.95 -10.38
C GLN A 190 -12.14 4.75 -10.95
N VAL A 191 -11.85 5.32 -12.12
CA VAL A 191 -10.51 5.28 -12.72
C VAL A 191 -9.48 5.99 -11.83
N LEU A 192 -9.83 7.17 -11.30
CA LEU A 192 -8.96 7.91 -10.39
C LEU A 192 -8.66 7.13 -9.10
N PHE A 193 -9.67 6.49 -8.49
CA PHE A 193 -9.46 5.65 -7.31
C PHE A 193 -8.59 4.42 -7.61
N PHE A 194 -8.83 3.77 -8.75
CA PHE A 194 -8.03 2.61 -9.16
C PHE A 194 -6.56 2.96 -9.35
N LEU A 195 -6.27 4.10 -10.02
CA LEU A 195 -4.89 4.58 -10.18
C LEU A 195 -4.27 4.94 -8.84
N ASN A 196 -5.00 5.62 -7.95
CA ASN A 196 -4.52 5.94 -6.61
C ASN A 196 -4.18 4.67 -5.80
N ASP A 197 -5.02 3.64 -5.87
CA ASP A 197 -4.76 2.35 -5.21
C ASP A 197 -3.49 1.69 -5.76
N ILE A 198 -3.30 1.69 -7.09
CA ILE A 198 -2.06 1.19 -7.72
C ILE A 198 -0.85 1.98 -7.22
N THR A 199 -0.92 3.31 -7.22
CA THR A 199 0.16 4.18 -6.74
C THR A 199 0.53 3.85 -5.29
N LEU A 200 -0.46 3.65 -4.42
CA LEU A 200 -0.26 3.28 -3.03
C LEU A 200 0.46 1.93 -2.90
N VAL A 201 0.04 0.91 -3.66
CA VAL A 201 0.66 -0.43 -3.64
C VAL A 201 2.12 -0.35 -4.10
N MET A 202 2.37 0.35 -5.21
CA MET A 202 3.69 0.39 -5.84
C MET A 202 4.69 1.20 -5.01
N ILE A 203 4.33 2.41 -4.58
CA ILE A 203 5.21 3.26 -3.75
C ILE A 203 5.37 2.64 -2.35
N GLY A 204 4.28 2.18 -1.74
CA GLY A 204 4.32 1.51 -0.44
C GLY A 204 5.19 0.26 -0.47
N GLY A 205 5.05 -0.56 -1.51
CA GLY A 205 5.91 -1.74 -1.73
C GLY A 205 7.38 -1.38 -1.85
N ALA A 206 7.72 -0.31 -2.58
CA ALA A 206 9.11 0.17 -2.71
C ALA A 206 9.71 0.65 -1.38
N VAL A 207 8.93 1.31 -0.52
CA VAL A 207 9.35 1.74 0.82
C VAL A 207 9.61 0.53 1.71
N ILE A 208 8.67 -0.41 1.77
CA ILE A 208 8.79 -1.64 2.56
C ILE A 208 10.03 -2.42 2.14
N PHE A 209 10.24 -2.55 0.83
CA PHE A 209 11.39 -3.24 0.25
C PHE A 209 12.73 -2.61 0.70
N ASN A 210 12.87 -1.27 0.64
CA ASN A 210 14.09 -0.59 1.11
C ASN A 210 14.30 -0.72 2.62
N TYR A 211 13.24 -0.61 3.41
CA TYR A 211 13.34 -0.72 4.86
C TYR A 211 13.84 -2.10 5.28
N ILE A 212 13.33 -3.15 4.63
CA ILE A 212 13.81 -4.52 4.82
C ILE A 212 15.29 -4.61 4.44
N PHE A 213 15.67 -4.08 3.28
CA PHE A 213 17.05 -4.09 2.83
C PHE A 213 18.01 -3.38 3.80
N TYR A 214 17.61 -2.23 4.35
CA TYR A 214 18.38 -1.48 5.33
C TYR A 214 18.70 -2.26 6.60
N HIS A 215 17.68 -2.93 7.14
CA HIS A 215 17.78 -3.57 8.44
C HIS A 215 18.71 -4.80 8.39
N PHE A 216 18.76 -5.49 7.25
CA PHE A 216 19.53 -6.73 7.09
C PHE A 216 20.98 -6.53 6.66
N ASP A 217 21.31 -5.47 5.91
CA ASP A 217 22.68 -5.19 5.46
C ASP A 217 23.24 -3.91 6.10
N HIS A 218 23.02 -3.77 7.40
CA HIS A 218 23.46 -2.60 8.16
C HIS A 218 25.01 -2.48 8.19
N SER A 219 25.73 -3.59 8.10
CA SER A 219 27.20 -3.61 8.14
C SER A 219 27.87 -3.01 6.90
N SER A 220 27.22 -3.03 5.74
CA SER A 220 27.78 -2.47 4.50
C SER A 220 27.01 -1.25 3.97
N LEU A 221 25.71 -1.09 4.26
CA LEU A 221 24.90 0.03 3.75
C LEU A 221 24.58 1.10 4.79
N GLY A 222 24.68 0.82 6.09
CA GLY A 222 24.38 1.78 7.16
C GLY A 222 25.29 3.02 7.17
N SER A 223 26.48 2.90 6.59
CA SER A 223 27.46 3.98 6.45
C SER A 223 27.45 4.67 5.08
N SER A 224 26.67 4.16 4.11
CA SER A 224 26.57 4.77 2.78
C SER A 224 25.55 5.90 2.79
N PRO A 225 25.97 7.18 2.63
CA PRO A 225 25.05 8.32 2.66
C PRO A 225 23.99 8.26 1.55
N GLN A 226 24.29 7.57 0.44
CA GLN A 226 23.37 7.39 -0.68
C GLN A 226 22.14 6.55 -0.28
N PHE A 227 22.33 5.54 0.57
CA PHE A 227 21.24 4.62 0.93
C PHE A 227 20.27 5.25 1.95
N ILE A 228 20.80 5.97 2.94
CA ILE A 228 19.99 6.74 3.90
C ILE A 228 19.15 7.80 3.17
N THR A 229 19.77 8.53 2.24
CA THR A 229 19.08 9.57 1.45
C THR A 229 17.92 8.99 0.65
N LYS A 230 18.08 7.80 0.05
CA LYS A 230 17.03 7.08 -0.68
C LYS A 230 15.81 6.77 0.21
N ILE A 231 16.03 6.23 1.40
CA ILE A 231 14.96 5.90 2.35
C ILE A 231 14.22 7.15 2.79
N VAL A 232 14.95 8.21 3.13
CA VAL A 232 14.34 9.48 3.56
C VAL A 232 13.48 10.06 2.44
N ILE A 233 13.99 10.13 1.20
CA ILE A 233 13.22 10.64 0.06
C ILE A 233 11.95 9.81 -0.16
N LEU A 234 12.05 8.48 -0.15
CA LEU A 234 10.90 7.59 -0.34
C LEU A 234 9.86 7.72 0.78
N ALA A 235 10.30 7.82 2.03
CA ALA A 235 9.41 8.03 3.16
C ALA A 235 8.70 9.38 3.06
N VAL A 236 9.43 10.45 2.70
CA VAL A 236 8.85 11.78 2.45
C VAL A 236 7.84 11.73 1.31
N LEU A 237 8.16 11.08 0.18
CA LEU A 237 7.22 10.90 -0.95
C LEU A 237 5.94 10.16 -0.53
N LEU A 238 6.06 9.08 0.23
CA LEU A 238 4.92 8.34 0.75
C LEU A 238 4.05 9.19 1.68
N ILE A 239 4.68 9.96 2.58
CA ILE A 239 3.98 10.87 3.51
C ILE A 239 3.26 11.96 2.73
N LEU A 240 3.92 12.60 1.75
CA LEU A 240 3.29 13.61 0.89
C LEU A 240 2.13 13.03 0.10
N HIS A 241 2.27 11.83 -0.46
CA HIS A 241 1.19 11.16 -1.18
C HIS A 241 -0.01 10.90 -0.28
N LEU A 242 0.22 10.36 0.93
CA LEU A 242 -0.83 10.16 1.93
C LEU A 242 -1.51 11.46 2.34
N ALA A 243 -0.74 12.53 2.58
CA ALA A 243 -1.25 13.86 2.94
C ALA A 243 -2.08 14.50 1.81
N CYS A 244 -1.64 14.38 0.56
CA CYS A 244 -2.37 14.89 -0.60
C CYS A 244 -3.68 14.11 -0.82
N ASN A 245 -3.65 12.79 -0.57
CA ASN A 245 -4.84 11.95 -0.62
C ASN A 245 -5.83 12.28 0.53
N THR A 246 -5.36 12.63 1.74
CA THR A 246 -6.24 13.00 2.88
C THR A 246 -6.85 14.39 2.79
N TYR A 247 -6.11 15.39 2.32
CA TYR A 247 -6.58 16.78 2.34
C TYR A 247 -6.80 17.34 0.93
N ALA A 248 -8.06 17.29 0.46
CA ALA A 248 -8.46 17.88 -0.83
C ALA A 248 -8.13 19.38 -0.94
N LEU A 249 -8.06 20.11 0.18
CA LEU A 249 -7.67 21.52 0.25
C LEU A 249 -6.18 21.75 -0.07
N ILE A 250 -5.30 20.81 0.31
CA ILE A 250 -3.87 20.86 -0.01
C ILE A 250 -3.67 20.68 -1.52
N ARG A 251 -4.47 19.82 -2.17
CA ARG A 251 -4.46 19.63 -3.63
C ARG A 251 -4.65 20.92 -4.42
N GLN A 252 -5.50 21.82 -3.89
CA GLN A 252 -5.83 23.09 -4.51
C GLN A 252 -4.74 24.16 -4.26
N TYR A 253 -4.03 24.09 -3.14
CA TYR A 253 -3.00 25.06 -2.73
C TYR A 253 -1.59 24.71 -3.21
N LEU A 254 -1.22 23.43 -3.24
CA LEU A 254 0.15 23.00 -3.57
C LEU A 254 0.42 22.86 -5.07
N GLY A 255 -0.61 22.98 -5.94
CA GLY A 255 -0.48 22.71 -7.37
C GLY A 255 0.13 21.33 -7.61
N GLY A 256 -0.69 20.27 -7.53
CA GLY A 256 -0.30 18.86 -7.40
C GLY A 256 0.68 18.23 -8.41
N VAL A 257 1.36 19.03 -9.24
CA VAL A 257 2.33 18.66 -10.28
C VAL A 257 3.79 18.71 -9.78
N SER A 258 4.12 19.49 -8.74
CA SER A 258 5.52 19.91 -8.49
C SER A 258 6.29 19.14 -7.41
N LEU A 259 5.68 18.28 -6.60
CA LEU A 259 6.40 17.67 -5.45
C LEU A 259 6.69 16.19 -5.61
N LEU A 260 5.75 15.39 -6.13
CA LEU A 260 5.97 13.96 -6.40
C LEU A 260 6.88 13.72 -7.61
N SER A 261 6.70 14.52 -8.67
CA SER A 261 7.54 14.46 -9.87
C SER A 261 8.99 14.88 -9.57
N TRP A 262 9.20 15.93 -8.77
CA TRP A 262 10.53 16.42 -8.42
C TRP A 262 11.26 15.52 -7.41
N GLY A 263 10.57 14.94 -6.43
CA GLY A 263 11.20 13.99 -5.51
C GLY A 263 11.65 12.69 -6.20
N PHE A 264 10.97 12.26 -7.28
CA PHE A 264 11.39 11.10 -8.08
C PHE A 264 12.61 11.40 -8.97
N ILE A 265 12.70 12.62 -9.52
CA ILE A 265 13.90 13.08 -10.26
C ILE A 265 15.13 13.05 -9.36
N ILE A 266 15.02 13.60 -8.13
CA ILE A 266 16.10 13.59 -7.14
C ILE A 266 16.49 12.16 -6.75
N PHE A 267 15.51 11.25 -6.61
CA PHE A 267 15.78 9.84 -6.32
C PHE A 267 16.57 9.12 -7.42
N LEU A 268 16.23 9.37 -8.69
CA LEU A 268 16.92 8.78 -9.85
C LEU A 268 18.35 9.29 -9.99
N GLU A 269 18.57 10.58 -9.73
CA GLU A 269 19.89 11.21 -9.79
C GLU A 269 20.87 10.60 -8.77
N ILE A 270 20.37 10.19 -7.61
CA ILE A 270 21.16 9.49 -6.57
C ILE A 270 21.52 8.04 -6.97
N ASN A 271 20.84 7.43 -7.94
CA ASN A 271 20.98 6.00 -8.27
C ASN A 271 21.97 5.69 -9.42
N GLY A 272 22.48 6.69 -10.15
CA GLY A 272 23.64 6.55 -11.06
C GLY A 272 23.57 5.53 -12.20
N SER A 273 22.40 4.96 -12.54
CA SER A 273 22.29 3.89 -13.55
C SER A 273 21.96 4.42 -14.96
N GLN A 274 22.98 4.88 -15.68
CA GLN A 274 22.95 5.57 -16.99
C GLN A 274 22.08 4.94 -18.10
N SER A 275 21.83 3.62 -18.10
CA SER A 275 21.16 2.92 -19.21
C SER A 275 19.62 3.05 -19.20
N ILE A 276 19.03 3.25 -18.02
CA ILE A 276 17.58 3.43 -17.84
C ILE A 276 17.17 4.90 -18.07
N PHE A 277 18.14 5.83 -17.99
CA PHE A 277 17.91 7.27 -18.11
C PHE A 277 17.29 7.68 -19.45
N ILE A 278 17.75 7.16 -20.57
CA ILE A 278 17.39 7.71 -21.88
C ILE A 278 15.94 7.36 -22.27
N PHE A 279 15.53 6.10 -22.11
CA PHE A 279 14.18 5.65 -22.47
C PHE A 279 13.11 6.28 -21.55
N GLN A 280 13.47 6.52 -20.30
CA GLN A 280 12.59 7.07 -19.28
C GLN A 280 12.52 8.61 -19.31
N TYR A 281 13.61 9.30 -19.66
CA TYR A 281 13.59 10.75 -19.96
C TYR A 281 12.73 11.07 -21.18
N ILE A 282 12.73 10.22 -22.21
CA ILE A 282 11.87 10.40 -23.38
C ILE A 282 10.39 10.28 -22.99
N LEU A 283 10.03 9.30 -22.15
CA LEU A 283 8.65 9.15 -21.67
C LEU A 283 8.22 10.30 -20.75
N ILE A 284 9.10 10.73 -19.85
CA ILE A 284 8.91 11.89 -18.96
C ILE A 284 8.80 13.18 -19.77
N PHE A 285 9.64 13.35 -20.80
CA PHE A 285 9.59 14.51 -21.68
C PHE A 285 8.32 14.51 -22.53
N LEU A 286 7.82 13.36 -22.99
CA LEU A 286 6.53 13.26 -23.69
C LEU A 286 5.35 13.58 -22.77
N VAL A 287 5.38 13.13 -21.51
CA VAL A 287 4.35 13.44 -20.51
C VAL A 287 4.42 14.92 -20.09
N LEU A 288 5.61 15.47 -19.85
CA LEU A 288 5.82 16.90 -19.55
C LEU A 288 5.51 17.79 -20.75
N ALA A 289 5.86 17.39 -21.97
CA ALA A 289 5.49 18.11 -23.19
C ALA A 289 3.97 18.09 -23.39
N GLY A 290 3.30 16.97 -23.11
CA GLY A 290 1.84 16.88 -23.05
C GLY A 290 1.22 17.81 -22.00
N ILE A 291 1.85 17.93 -20.82
CA ILE A 291 1.43 18.84 -19.75
C ILE A 291 1.63 20.31 -20.14
N VAL A 292 2.76 20.67 -20.75
CA VAL A 292 3.03 22.05 -21.21
C VAL A 292 2.08 22.47 -22.33
N VAL A 293 1.70 21.55 -23.23
CA VAL A 293 0.74 21.83 -24.31
C VAL A 293 -0.67 22.09 -23.76
N VAL A 294 -1.07 21.44 -22.66
CA VAL A 294 -2.40 21.62 -22.04
C VAL A 294 -2.45 22.82 -21.09
N VAL A 295 -1.34 23.15 -20.42
CA VAL A 295 -1.21 24.31 -19.52
C VAL A 295 -0.94 25.62 -20.29
N SER A 296 -0.71 25.58 -21.61
CA SER A 296 -0.76 26.81 -22.42
C SER A 296 -2.17 27.39 -22.30
N PRO A 297 -2.36 28.53 -21.62
CA PRO A 297 -3.65 29.14 -21.56
C PRO A 297 -3.98 29.52 -22.99
N LYS A 298 -5.01 28.89 -23.57
CA LYS A 298 -5.82 29.60 -24.56
C LYS A 298 -6.42 30.78 -23.79
N VAL A 299 -5.64 31.88 -23.72
CA VAL A 299 -6.14 33.23 -23.58
C VAL A 299 -7.05 33.42 -24.79
N ARG A 300 -8.31 33.02 -24.63
CA ARG A 300 -9.35 33.31 -25.59
C ARG A 300 -9.96 34.63 -25.13
N ALA A 301 -9.43 35.70 -25.73
CA ALA A 301 -10.19 36.91 -26.00
C ALA A 301 -11.43 36.58 -26.85
#